data_AF-A0A2S4XHE8-F1
#
_entry.id   AF-A0A2S4XHE8-F1
#
_cell.length_a   1.000
_cell.length_b   1.000
_cell.length_c   1.000
_cell.angle_alpha   90.00
_cell.angle_beta   90.00
_cell.angle_gamma   90.00
#
_symmetry.space_group_name_H-M   'P 1'
#
loop_
_entity.id
_entity.type
_entity.pdbx_description
1 polymer ?
#
loop_
_entity_poly.entity_id
_entity_poly.type
_entity_poly.pdbx_seq_one_letter_code
_entity_poly.pdbx_strand_id
1 'polypeptide(L)' 'PHVTDRAAAQEALEAAPDADGQGRITVTLPVESPDVAFSQLLGLGPEAEILSPPALRARFTAAARQMTTLYEG' A
#
# COMPACT_ATOMS: atom_id res chain seq x y z
N PRO A 1 -11.52 7.15 -15.11
CA PRO A 1 -10.19 6.53 -14.94
C PRO A 1 -9.89 6.39 -13.46
N HIS A 2 -10.15 5.21 -12.89
CA HIS A 2 -9.86 4.91 -11.49
C HIS A 2 -8.99 3.65 -11.50
N VAL A 3 -7.68 3.82 -11.66
CA VAL A 3 -6.77 2.68 -11.87
C VAL A 3 -6.56 1.88 -10.56
N THR A 4 -7.00 2.41 -9.44
CA THR A 4 -7.24 1.65 -8.19
C THR A 4 -8.73 1.56 -7.88
N ASP A 5 -9.52 1.09 -8.84
CA ASP A 5 -10.88 0.65 -8.54
C ASP A 5 -10.88 -0.78 -7.95
N ARG A 6 -12.06 -1.22 -7.51
CA ARG A 6 -12.22 -2.55 -6.90
C ARG A 6 -11.81 -3.69 -7.85
N ALA A 7 -12.00 -3.53 -9.16
CA ALA A 7 -11.68 -4.56 -10.14
C ALA A 7 -10.16 -4.72 -10.25
N ALA A 8 -9.42 -3.62 -10.38
CA ALA A 8 -7.95 -3.66 -10.40
C ALA A 8 -7.36 -4.30 -9.13
N ALA A 9 -7.94 -4.01 -7.96
CA ALA A 9 -7.53 -4.66 -6.71
C ALA A 9 -7.81 -6.16 -6.72
N GLN A 10 -8.99 -6.58 -7.21
CA GLN A 10 -9.35 -7.99 -7.27
C GLN A 10 -8.45 -8.76 -8.25
N GLU A 11 -8.19 -8.22 -9.44
CA GLU A 11 -7.27 -8.82 -10.42
C GLU A 11 -5.86 -8.97 -9.85
N ALA A 12 -5.36 -7.95 -9.14
CA ALA A 12 -4.05 -8.01 -8.51
C ALA A 12 -3.98 -9.08 -7.39
N LEU A 13 -5.09 -9.32 -6.68
CA LEU A 13 -5.20 -10.38 -5.67
C LEU A 13 -5.28 -11.77 -6.31
N GLU A 14 -6.05 -11.93 -7.39
CA GLU A 14 -6.18 -13.19 -8.12
C GLU A 14 -4.87 -13.61 -8.79
N ALA A 15 -4.06 -12.65 -9.23
CA ALA A 15 -2.74 -12.87 -9.82
C ALA A 15 -1.62 -13.03 -8.78
N ALA A 16 -1.91 -12.84 -7.49
CA ALA A 16 -0.92 -12.90 -6.43
C ALA A 16 -0.39 -14.34 -6.24
N PRO A 17 0.89 -14.50 -5.87
CA PRO A 17 1.35 -15.78 -5.34
C PRO A 17 0.63 -16.11 -4.02
N ASP A 18 0.75 -17.37 -3.60
CA ASP A 18 0.29 -17.79 -2.28
C ASP A 18 0.89 -16.91 -1.17
N ALA A 19 0.16 -16.82 -0.07
CA ALA A 19 0.61 -16.08 1.09
C ALA A 19 1.96 -16.62 1.60
N ASP A 20 2.79 -15.71 2.10
CA ASP A 20 4.05 -16.07 2.74
C ASP A 20 3.81 -16.76 4.09
N GLY A 21 4.91 -17.17 4.76
CA GLY A 21 4.84 -17.81 6.08
C GLY A 21 4.25 -16.95 7.20
N GLN A 22 3.93 -15.68 6.92
CA GLN A 22 3.32 -14.72 7.83
C GLN A 22 1.87 -14.40 7.43
N GLY A 23 1.32 -15.10 6.44
CA GLY A 23 -0.03 -14.87 5.93
C GLY A 23 -0.16 -13.62 5.06
N ARG A 24 0.95 -13.02 4.60
CA ARG A 24 0.94 -11.83 3.72
C ARG A 24 1.01 -12.23 2.26
N ILE A 25 0.24 -11.55 1.43
CA ILE A 25 0.31 -11.66 -0.03
C ILE A 25 0.98 -10.44 -0.62
N THR A 26 1.85 -10.64 -1.61
CA THR A 26 2.48 -9.54 -2.36
C THR A 26 1.79 -9.38 -3.70
N VAL A 27 1.22 -8.21 -3.94
CA VAL A 27 0.51 -7.90 -5.19
C VAL A 27 1.18 -6.76 -5.94
N THR A 28 1.10 -6.80 -7.26
CA THR A 28 1.40 -5.63 -8.09
C THR A 28 0.10 -4.94 -8.44
N LEU A 29 -0.17 -3.84 -7.74
CA LEU A 29 -1.39 -3.06 -7.92
C LEU A 29 -1.13 -1.92 -8.93
N PRO A 30 -1.80 -1.90 -10.09
CA PRO A 30 -1.73 -0.74 -10.97
C PRO A 30 -2.34 0.47 -10.26
N VAL A 31 -1.70 1.63 -10.39
CA VAL A 31 -2.16 2.89 -9.78
C VAL A 31 -2.00 4.02 -10.78
N GLU A 32 -2.87 5.03 -10.70
CA GLU A 32 -2.81 6.19 -11.60
C GLU A 32 -1.56 7.03 -11.34
N SER A 33 -1.18 7.19 -10.08
CA SER A 33 0.05 7.85 -9.67
C SER A 33 0.45 7.45 -8.25
N PRO A 34 1.73 7.64 -7.86
CA PRO A 34 2.16 7.46 -6.48
C PRO A 34 1.40 8.36 -5.48
N ASP A 35 0.97 9.56 -5.90
CA ASP A 35 0.22 10.47 -5.04
C ASP A 35 -1.19 9.97 -4.75
N VAL A 36 -1.88 9.44 -5.77
CA VAL A 36 -3.19 8.81 -5.62
C VAL A 36 -3.08 7.52 -4.81
N ALA A 37 -2.05 6.71 -5.07
CA ALA A 37 -1.79 5.51 -4.29
C ALA A 37 -1.59 5.82 -2.80
N PHE A 38 -0.86 6.89 -2.48
CA PHE A 38 -0.66 7.31 -1.09
C PHE A 38 -1.98 7.66 -0.39
N SER A 39 -2.82 8.50 -1.00
CA SER A 39 -4.08 8.92 -0.35
C SER A 39 -5.06 7.76 -0.16
N GLN A 40 -5.06 6.78 -1.05
CA GLN A 40 -5.96 5.62 -0.99
C GLN A 40 -5.45 4.52 -0.05
N LEU A 41 -4.17 4.19 -0.12
CA LEU A 41 -3.62 3.03 0.61
C LEU A 41 -3.23 3.37 2.06
N LEU A 42 -3.02 4.65 2.40
CA LEU A 42 -2.69 5.05 3.77
C LEU A 42 -3.76 4.63 4.78
N GLY A 43 -5.03 4.59 4.36
CA GLY A 43 -6.16 4.16 5.20
C GLY A 43 -6.12 2.69 5.61
N LEU A 44 -5.30 1.85 4.96
CA LEU A 44 -5.09 0.45 5.35
C LEU A 44 -4.22 0.31 6.61
N GLY A 45 -3.48 1.36 6.96
CA GLY A 45 -2.63 1.36 8.14
C GLY A 45 -1.59 0.23 8.12
N PRO A 46 -1.40 -0.51 9.24
CA PRO A 46 -0.36 -1.54 9.37
C PRO A 46 -0.65 -2.84 8.59
N GLU A 47 -1.85 -2.98 8.04
CA GLU A 47 -2.25 -4.16 7.26
C GLU A 47 -1.62 -4.17 5.87
N ALA A 48 -1.13 -3.01 5.38
CA ALA A 48 -0.48 -2.88 4.08
C ALA A 48 0.93 -2.30 4.19
N GLU A 49 1.86 -2.83 3.40
CA GLU A 49 3.22 -2.32 3.28
C GLU A 49 3.55 -2.03 1.81
N ILE A 50 4.08 -0.84 1.52
CA ILE A 50 4.56 -0.49 0.18
C ILE A 50 5.98 -0.98 -0.01
N LEU A 51 6.17 -1.97 -0.89
CA LEU A 51 7.51 -2.48 -1.24
C LEU A 51 8.20 -1.62 -2.31
N SER A 52 7.44 -1.14 -3.29
CA SER A 52 7.94 -0.31 -4.41
C SER A 52 6.81 0.57 -4.98
N PRO A 53 7.12 1.67 -5.70
CA PRO A 53 8.46 2.22 -5.93
C PRO A 53 9.08 2.83 -4.65
N PRO A 54 10.42 2.96 -4.56
CA PRO A 54 11.10 3.46 -3.35
C PRO A 54 10.62 4.84 -2.89
N ALA A 55 10.27 5.72 -3.82
CA ALA A 55 9.75 7.06 -3.50
C ALA A 55 8.41 7.00 -2.75
N LEU A 56 7.50 6.10 -3.15
CA LEU A 56 6.22 5.90 -2.47
C LEU A 56 6.44 5.28 -1.09
N ARG A 57 7.31 4.27 -1.00
CA ARG A 57 7.70 3.67 0.29
C ARG A 57 8.24 4.72 1.26
N ALA A 58 9.16 5.58 0.81
CA ALA A 58 9.73 6.64 1.63
C ALA A 58 8.66 7.60 2.18
N ARG A 59 7.65 7.92 1.36
CA ARG A 59 6.52 8.75 1.79
C ARG A 59 5.68 8.07 2.87
N PHE A 60 5.37 6.78 2.74
CA PHE A 60 4.68 6.01 3.78
C PHE A 60 5.51 5.95 5.07
N THR A 61 6.82 5.72 4.99
CA THR A 61 7.71 5.73 6.15
C THR A 61 7.68 7.08 6.87
N ALA A 62 7.69 8.20 6.13
CA ALA A 62 7.60 9.54 6.72
C ALA A 62 6.26 9.76 7.43
N ALA A 63 5.15 9.35 6.82
CA ALA A 63 3.83 9.46 7.43
C ALA A 63 3.70 8.60 8.70
N ALA A 64 4.18 7.35 8.67
CA ALA A 64 4.20 6.46 9.83
C ALA A 64 4.98 7.08 11.01
N ARG A 65 6.18 7.62 10.74
CA ARG A 65 6.98 8.31 11.77
C ARG A 65 6.25 9.51 12.37
N GLN A 66 5.58 10.32 11.55
CA GLN A 66 4.79 11.45 12.04
C GLN A 66 3.63 10.98 12.93
N MET A 67 2.91 9.94 12.53
CA MET A 67 1.85 9.35 13.34
C MET A 67 2.38 8.83 14.69
N THR A 68 3.50 8.11 14.69
CA THR A 68 4.18 7.69 15.91
C THR A 68 4.48 8.88 16.82
N THR A 69 5.09 9.95 16.30
CA THR A 69 5.37 11.17 17.08
C THR A 69 4.11 11.82 17.66
N LEU A 70 2.97 11.80 16.95
CA LEU A 70 1.72 12.39 17.42
C LEU A 70 1.07 11.60 18.57
N TYR A 71 1.26 10.28 18.61
CA TYR A 71 0.60 9.41 19.58
C TYR A 71 1.51 8.99 20.74
N GLU A 72 2.83 9.04 20.57
CA GLU A 72 3.81 8.70 21.60
C GLU A 72 4.44 9.93 22.29
N GLY A 73 4.17 11.14 21.79
CA GLY A 73 4.56 12.42 22.40
C GLY A 73 3.52 12.92 23.39
#